data_AF-A0A9P5PCB9-F1
#
_entry.id   AF-A0A9P5PCB9-F1
#
_cell.length_a   1.000
_cell.length_b   1.000
_cell.length_c   1.000
_cell.angle_alpha   90.00
_cell.angle_beta   90.00
_cell.angle_gamma   90.00
#
_symmetry.space_group_name_H-M   'P 1'
#
loop_
_entity.id
_entity.type
_entity.pdbx_description
1 polymer ?
#
loop_
_entity_poly.entity_id
_entity_poly.type
_entity_poly.pdbx_seq_one_letter_code
_entity_poly.pdbx_strand_id
1 'polypeptide(L)'
;MTFHAAAPSSCFIVPTSAAEALLPSPNLPFTEVVNFPTPSMSQSNGGPWMPVNFFSPAVPVELLKPSQLSDLCMKPLPTVSEIESIIQFSQQAWEHHHAQSFLYHHLEENTPLPLSIVSVWSGWLNVCTKAQSPWYSALEWQSPLAMDPVLKYQAQEIQLLLQTTPWCALTELPYGTPFHILAKLLSTEWTSSSLTDVLLHRLHHHILTDVHLCEQFVMSEQVEFAVKILQVSQISKPQLTETYQTSPSLQGIRALGEQIFIQEKTFLVVLYLEELCGMPHVGDFKLTL
;
A
#
# COMPACT_ATOMS: atom_id res chain seq x y z
N MET A 1 4.79 -26.24 41.99
CA MET A 1 4.39 -26.64 40.63
C MET A 1 3.17 -25.81 40.26
N THR A 2 3.40 -24.66 39.66
CA THR A 2 2.35 -23.78 39.13
C THR A 2 2.03 -24.28 37.73
N PHE A 3 0.77 -24.67 37.50
CA PHE A 3 0.28 -25.08 36.20
C PHE A 3 0.32 -23.87 35.26
N HIS A 4 1.17 -23.92 34.23
CA HIS A 4 1.08 -23.04 33.08
C HIS A 4 -0.16 -23.44 32.30
N ALA A 5 -1.29 -22.78 32.57
CA ALA A 5 -2.45 -22.89 31.73
C ALA A 5 -2.16 -22.07 30.46
N ALA A 6 -1.81 -22.76 29.37
CA ALA A 6 -1.85 -22.16 28.05
C ALA A 6 -3.23 -21.53 27.84
N ALA A 7 -3.28 -20.38 27.16
CA ALA A 7 -4.55 -19.79 26.72
C ALA A 7 -5.48 -20.88 26.18
N PRO A 8 -6.74 -20.97 26.64
CA PRO A 8 -7.68 -21.82 25.94
C PRO A 8 -7.78 -21.22 24.55
N SER A 9 -7.31 -21.97 23.55
CA SER A 9 -7.21 -21.53 22.15
C SER A 9 -8.53 -20.92 21.66
N SER A 10 -9.64 -21.29 22.31
CA SER A 10 -10.98 -20.74 22.16
C SER A 10 -11.12 -19.22 22.23
N CYS A 11 -10.34 -18.50 23.05
CA CYS A 11 -10.43 -17.03 23.15
C CYS A 11 -9.94 -16.31 21.89
N PHE A 12 -9.14 -17.00 21.08
CA PHE A 12 -8.59 -16.54 19.82
C PHE A 12 -9.28 -17.18 18.61
N ILE A 13 -10.32 -18.01 18.81
CA ILE A 13 -11.06 -18.60 17.68
C ILE A 13 -11.92 -17.52 17.03
N VAL A 14 -11.70 -17.30 15.73
CA VAL A 14 -12.54 -16.45 14.91
C VAL A 14 -13.84 -17.21 14.60
N PRO A 15 -15.03 -16.64 14.88
CA PRO A 15 -16.29 -17.21 14.41
C PRO A 15 -16.29 -17.35 12.89
N THR A 16 -16.78 -18.46 12.34
CA THR A 16 -16.77 -18.72 10.89
C THR A 16 -17.39 -17.57 10.09
N SER A 17 -18.51 -17.01 10.57
CA SER A 17 -19.17 -15.87 9.95
C SER A 17 -18.32 -14.59 9.92
N ALA A 18 -17.45 -14.38 10.91
CA ALA A 18 -16.50 -13.26 10.92
C ALA A 18 -15.31 -13.54 10.00
N ALA A 19 -14.84 -14.79 9.93
CA ALA A 19 -13.78 -15.18 9.01
C ALA A 19 -14.21 -14.99 7.54
N GLU A 20 -15.42 -15.43 7.18
CA GLU A 20 -15.97 -15.29 5.82
C GLU A 20 -16.21 -13.83 5.42
N ALA A 21 -16.55 -12.95 6.37
CA ALA A 21 -16.77 -11.53 6.11
C ALA A 21 -15.47 -10.72 6.00
N LEU A 22 -14.43 -11.11 6.74
CA LEU A 22 -13.19 -10.34 6.87
C LEU A 22 -12.01 -10.91 6.04
N LEU A 23 -12.08 -12.18 5.63
CA LEU A 23 -11.04 -12.86 4.86
C LEU A 23 -11.61 -13.35 3.52
N PRO A 24 -10.90 -13.16 2.40
CA PRO A 24 -11.36 -13.69 1.13
C PRO A 24 -11.36 -15.22 1.16
N SER A 25 -12.42 -15.83 0.61
CA SER A 25 -12.47 -17.27 0.38
C SER A 25 -11.38 -17.69 -0.63
N PRO A 26 -10.73 -18.84 -0.46
CA PRO A 26 -9.79 -19.36 -1.45
C PRO A 26 -10.44 -19.67 -2.81
N ASN A 27 -11.76 -19.80 -2.85
CA ASN A 27 -12.53 -20.11 -4.07
C ASN A 27 -13.24 -18.87 -4.66
N LEU A 28 -12.91 -17.67 -4.19
CA LEU A 28 -13.53 -16.43 -4.64
C LEU A 28 -13.11 -16.16 -6.11
N PRO A 29 -14.05 -15.85 -7.02
CA PRO A 29 -13.70 -15.54 -8.41
C PRO A 29 -12.87 -14.26 -8.49
N PHE A 30 -11.96 -14.19 -9.47
CA PHE A 30 -10.99 -13.08 -9.59
C PHE A 30 -11.66 -11.69 -9.62
N THR A 31 -12.81 -11.54 -10.27
CA THR A 31 -13.59 -10.29 -10.31
C THR A 31 -14.07 -9.84 -8.94
N GLU A 32 -14.38 -10.77 -8.04
CA GLU A 32 -14.75 -10.46 -6.66
C GLU A 32 -13.52 -10.21 -5.78
N VAL A 33 -12.37 -10.84 -6.09
CA VAL A 33 -11.10 -10.61 -5.38
C VAL A 33 -10.63 -9.18 -5.58
N VAL A 34 -10.72 -8.67 -6.80
CA VAL A 34 -10.33 -7.29 -7.15
C VAL A 34 -11.18 -6.25 -6.43
N ASN A 35 -12.46 -6.58 -6.22
CA ASN A 35 -13.44 -5.71 -5.55
C ASN A 35 -13.64 -6.05 -4.07
N PHE A 36 -12.81 -6.93 -3.51
CA PHE A 36 -12.98 -7.35 -2.12
C PHE A 36 -12.78 -6.14 -1.20
N PRO A 37 -13.71 -5.87 -0.27
CA PRO A 37 -13.60 -4.73 0.63
C PRO A 37 -12.44 -4.99 1.60
N THR A 38 -11.30 -4.35 1.34
CA THR A 38 -10.16 -4.44 2.23
C THR A 38 -9.97 -3.11 2.96
N PRO A 39 -9.77 -3.12 4.27
CA PRO A 39 -9.36 -1.92 4.97
C PRO A 39 -8.03 -1.39 4.43
N SER A 40 -7.91 -0.06 4.37
CA SER A 40 -6.63 0.59 4.07
C SER A 40 -5.63 0.29 5.20
N MET A 41 -4.35 0.10 4.90
CA MET A 41 -3.34 0.08 5.96
C MET A 41 -3.14 1.49 6.49
N SER A 42 -3.10 1.65 7.80
CA SER A 42 -2.78 2.92 8.45
C SER A 42 -1.36 3.35 8.04
N GLN A 43 -1.22 4.58 7.55
CA GLN A 43 0.09 5.21 7.41
C GLN A 43 0.41 5.82 8.78
N SER A 44 1.14 5.07 9.61
CA SER A 44 1.42 5.43 11.00
C SER A 44 2.14 6.79 11.10
N ASN A 45 1.43 7.85 11.45
CA ASN A 45 1.98 9.18 11.77
C ASN A 45 1.91 9.51 13.27
N GLY A 46 1.63 8.53 14.15
CA GLY A 46 1.32 8.77 15.55
C GLY A 46 2.24 8.05 16.53
N GLY A 47 2.96 8.84 17.35
CA GLY A 47 3.46 8.53 18.70
C GLY A 47 4.24 7.21 18.94
N PRO A 48 4.82 7.04 20.14
CA PRO A 48 5.43 5.76 20.52
C PRO A 48 4.34 4.69 20.70
N TRP A 49 4.31 3.73 19.79
CA TRP A 49 3.45 2.54 19.82
C TRP A 49 3.90 1.57 20.93
N MET A 50 3.00 1.20 21.84
CA MET A 50 3.25 0.17 22.85
C MET A 50 2.15 -0.90 22.82
N PRO A 51 2.47 -2.17 22.48
CA PRO A 51 1.48 -3.25 22.38
C PRO A 51 0.62 -3.45 23.63
N VAL A 52 1.14 -3.10 24.81
CA VAL A 52 0.43 -3.19 26.09
C VAL A 52 -0.84 -2.32 26.14
N ASN A 53 -0.85 -1.18 25.44
CA ASN A 53 -1.96 -0.22 25.50
C ASN A 53 -3.22 -0.71 24.76
N PHE A 54 -3.09 -1.79 23.99
CA PHE A 54 -4.17 -2.37 23.22
C PHE A 54 -4.94 -3.43 23.98
N PHE A 55 -4.38 -3.95 25.07
CA PHE A 55 -4.98 -5.06 25.78
C PHE A 55 -5.63 -4.54 27.05
N SER A 56 -6.89 -4.95 27.27
CA SER A 56 -7.66 -4.50 28.42
C SER A 56 -8.24 -5.69 29.17
N PRO A 57 -8.31 -5.63 30.52
CA PRO A 57 -9.04 -6.62 31.31
C PRO A 57 -10.56 -6.46 31.19
N ALA A 58 -11.06 -5.43 30.50
CA ALA A 58 -12.48 -5.23 30.28
C ALA A 58 -13.09 -6.38 29.47
N VAL A 59 -14.32 -6.76 29.84
CA VAL A 59 -15.09 -7.77 29.09
C VAL A 59 -15.44 -7.18 27.71
N PRO A 60 -15.17 -7.90 26.61
CA PRO A 60 -15.52 -7.42 25.28
C PRO A 60 -17.03 -7.29 25.10
N VAL A 61 -17.44 -6.33 24.27
CA VAL A 61 -18.83 -6.30 23.78
C VAL A 61 -19.10 -7.61 23.04
N GLU A 62 -20.30 -8.18 23.19
CA GLU A 62 -20.71 -9.47 22.60
C GLU A 62 -20.21 -9.68 21.16
N LEU A 63 -20.03 -10.95 20.77
CA LEU A 63 -19.60 -11.45 19.45
C LEU A 63 -19.86 -10.47 18.30
N LEU A 64 -18.80 -10.17 17.54
CA LEU A 64 -18.78 -9.21 16.43
C LEU A 64 -20.07 -9.30 15.59
N LYS A 65 -20.95 -8.31 15.73
CA LYS A 65 -22.17 -8.21 14.94
C LYS A 65 -21.80 -7.91 13.47
N PRO A 66 -22.62 -8.32 12.48
CA PRO A 66 -22.35 -8.02 11.08
C PRO A 66 -22.07 -6.53 10.80
N SER A 67 -22.78 -5.62 11.47
CA SER A 67 -22.53 -4.18 11.34
C SER A 67 -21.15 -3.76 11.85
N GLN A 68 -20.68 -4.33 12.96
CA GLN A 68 -19.35 -4.05 13.51
C GLN A 68 -18.24 -4.65 12.64
N LEU A 69 -18.50 -5.80 12.00
CA LEU A 69 -17.59 -6.39 11.02
C LEU A 69 -17.45 -5.49 9.80
N SER A 70 -18.56 -4.97 9.27
CA SER A 70 -18.55 -3.99 8.18
C SER A 70 -17.80 -2.73 8.57
N ASP A 71 -18.02 -2.21 9.79
CA ASP A 71 -17.31 -1.04 10.29
C ASP A 71 -15.79 -1.30 10.39
N LEU A 72 -15.39 -2.47 10.90
CA LEU A 72 -13.98 -2.89 10.98
C LEU A 72 -13.34 -3.00 9.60
N CYS A 73 -14.05 -3.50 8.58
CA CYS A 73 -13.56 -3.54 7.19
C CYS A 73 -13.30 -2.15 6.61
N MET A 74 -13.98 -1.12 7.10
CA MET A 74 -13.87 0.25 6.60
C MET A 74 -12.84 1.09 7.37
N LYS A 75 -12.26 0.56 8.46
CA LYS A 75 -11.30 1.28 9.32
C LYS A 75 -9.86 0.87 9.00
N PRO A 76 -8.89 1.79 9.16
CA PRO A 76 -7.52 1.54 8.73
C PRO A 76 -6.82 0.50 9.61
N LEU A 77 -6.38 -0.63 9.03
CA LEU A 77 -5.65 -1.67 9.76
C LEU A 77 -4.36 -1.12 10.37
N PRO A 78 -3.93 -1.64 11.54
CA PRO A 78 -2.56 -1.43 12.00
C PRO A 78 -1.55 -1.85 10.92
N THR A 79 -0.36 -1.26 10.93
CA THR A 79 0.73 -1.65 10.04
C THR A 79 1.14 -3.10 10.27
N VAL A 80 1.87 -3.71 9.32
CA VAL A 80 2.27 -5.11 9.46
C VAL A 80 3.13 -5.35 10.70
N SER A 81 4.08 -4.46 10.98
CA SER A 81 4.93 -4.56 12.18
C SER A 81 4.13 -4.44 13.48
N GLU A 82 3.10 -3.61 13.48
CA GLU A 82 2.16 -3.44 14.58
C GLU A 82 1.33 -4.71 14.81
N ILE A 83 0.77 -5.27 13.74
CA ILE A 83 0.01 -6.54 13.82
C ILE A 83 0.92 -7.66 14.33
N GLU A 84 2.14 -7.80 13.80
CA GLU A 84 3.11 -8.80 14.25
C GLU A 84 3.44 -8.63 15.74
N SER A 85 3.66 -7.40 16.19
CA SER A 85 3.92 -7.10 17.60
C SER A 85 2.71 -7.43 18.49
N ILE A 86 1.50 -7.11 18.04
CA ILE A 86 0.25 -7.46 18.73
C ILE A 86 0.10 -8.98 18.82
N ILE A 87 0.36 -9.70 17.74
CA ILE A 87 0.29 -11.18 17.72
C ILE A 87 1.28 -11.76 18.72
N GLN A 88 2.54 -11.32 18.68
CA GLN A 88 3.59 -11.79 19.59
C GLN A 88 3.25 -11.51 21.06
N PHE A 89 2.71 -10.32 21.35
CA PHE A 89 2.38 -9.92 22.72
C PHE A 89 1.04 -10.47 23.23
N SER A 90 0.12 -10.87 22.34
CA SER A 90 -1.25 -11.26 22.71
C SER A 90 -1.35 -12.38 23.74
N GLN A 91 -0.47 -13.39 23.63
CA GLN A 91 -0.42 -14.50 24.59
C GLN A 91 0.04 -14.01 25.97
N GLN A 92 1.09 -13.20 26.01
CA GLN A 92 1.60 -12.63 27.26
C GLN A 92 0.59 -11.66 27.91
N ALA A 93 -0.12 -10.87 27.11
CA ALA A 93 -1.19 -10.00 27.57
C ALA A 93 -2.33 -10.79 28.24
N TRP A 94 -2.71 -11.92 27.67
CA TRP A 94 -3.72 -12.80 28.24
C TRP A 94 -3.22 -13.50 29.52
N GLU A 95 -2.03 -14.10 29.48
CA GLU A 95 -1.48 -14.91 30.59
C GLU A 95 -1.05 -14.08 31.81
N HIS A 96 -0.36 -12.96 31.57
CA HIS A 96 0.29 -12.19 32.63
C HIS A 96 -0.45 -10.91 33.00
N HIS A 97 -1.20 -10.33 32.06
CA HIS A 97 -1.92 -9.07 32.26
C HIS A 97 -3.44 -9.25 32.36
N HIS A 98 -3.92 -10.50 32.35
CA HIS A 98 -5.35 -10.85 32.44
C HIS A 98 -6.22 -10.11 31.41
N ALA A 99 -5.68 -9.86 30.22
CA ALA A 99 -6.42 -9.21 29.15
C ALA A 99 -7.60 -10.09 28.68
N GLN A 100 -8.77 -9.48 28.53
CA GLN A 100 -9.98 -10.12 28.04
C GLN A 100 -10.48 -9.51 26.72
N SER A 101 -10.02 -8.29 26.40
CA SER A 101 -10.40 -7.58 25.19
C SER A 101 -9.23 -6.84 24.56
N PHE A 102 -9.45 -6.45 23.31
CA PHE A 102 -8.57 -5.64 22.50
C PHE A 102 -9.19 -4.25 22.26
N LEU A 103 -8.43 -3.19 22.53
CA LEU A 103 -8.79 -1.80 22.32
C LEU A 103 -8.22 -1.34 20.99
N TYR A 104 -9.12 -1.15 20.02
CA TYR A 104 -8.72 -0.67 18.71
C TYR A 104 -8.97 0.84 18.61
N HIS A 105 -7.90 1.62 18.73
CA HIS A 105 -7.97 3.08 18.83
C HIS A 105 -8.38 3.81 17.54
N HIS A 106 -8.55 3.10 16.42
CA HIS A 106 -9.18 3.66 15.23
C HIS A 106 -10.71 3.62 15.28
N LEU A 107 -11.29 2.92 16.26
CA LEU A 107 -12.70 3.02 16.60
C LEU A 107 -12.93 4.16 17.58
N GLU A 108 -14.01 4.89 17.37
CA GLU A 108 -14.49 5.86 18.35
C GLU A 108 -14.78 5.11 19.67
N GLU A 109 -14.37 5.71 20.80
CA GLU A 109 -14.65 5.25 22.16
C GLU A 109 -13.91 4.01 22.71
N ASN A 110 -12.65 3.73 22.35
CA ASN A 110 -11.84 2.65 22.98
C ASN A 110 -12.66 1.36 23.20
N THR A 111 -13.47 0.99 22.19
CA THR A 111 -14.46 -0.07 22.37
C THR A 111 -13.73 -1.41 22.58
N PRO A 112 -14.02 -2.16 23.66
CA PRO A 112 -13.37 -3.44 23.91
C PRO A 112 -13.90 -4.50 22.93
N LEU A 113 -13.04 -4.87 21.97
CA LEU A 113 -13.27 -5.92 20.99
C LEU A 113 -12.83 -7.29 21.54
N PRO A 114 -13.40 -8.40 21.07
CA PRO A 114 -12.94 -9.73 21.44
C PRO A 114 -11.51 -9.99 20.95
N LEU A 115 -10.71 -10.74 21.73
CA LEU A 115 -9.33 -11.11 21.38
C LEU A 115 -9.23 -11.89 20.06
N SER A 116 -10.33 -12.50 19.59
CA SER A 116 -10.42 -13.14 18.28
C SER A 116 -10.10 -12.19 17.12
N ILE A 117 -10.20 -10.87 17.30
CA ILE A 117 -9.80 -9.91 16.25
C ILE A 117 -8.31 -9.99 15.91
N VAL A 118 -7.46 -10.32 16.88
CA VAL A 118 -6.02 -10.53 16.66
C VAL A 118 -5.80 -11.69 15.68
N SER A 119 -6.58 -12.76 15.82
CA SER A 119 -6.54 -13.91 14.91
C SER A 119 -7.07 -13.59 13.52
N VAL A 120 -8.06 -12.70 13.40
CA VAL A 120 -8.51 -12.19 12.10
C VAL A 120 -7.35 -11.48 11.40
N TRP A 121 -6.68 -10.56 12.07
CA TRP A 121 -5.56 -9.82 11.48
C TRP A 121 -4.37 -10.71 11.16
N SER A 122 -4.09 -11.71 11.99
CA SER A 122 -3.13 -12.76 11.65
C SER A 122 -3.54 -13.52 10.39
N GLY A 123 -4.82 -13.89 10.26
CA GLY A 123 -5.38 -14.50 9.06
C GLY A 123 -5.21 -13.61 7.83
N TRP A 124 -5.50 -12.32 7.97
CA TRP A 124 -5.34 -11.31 6.92
C TRP A 124 -3.90 -11.22 6.42
N LEU A 125 -2.94 -11.05 7.33
CA LEU A 125 -1.52 -11.04 6.99
C LEU A 125 -1.09 -12.34 6.29
N ASN A 126 -1.58 -13.49 6.76
CA ASN A 126 -1.30 -14.77 6.13
C ASN A 126 -1.84 -14.84 4.70
N VAL A 127 -3.05 -14.32 4.44
CA VAL A 127 -3.61 -14.25 3.08
C VAL A 127 -2.74 -13.35 2.19
N CYS A 128 -2.40 -12.14 2.64
CA CYS A 128 -1.55 -11.22 1.89
C CYS A 128 -0.17 -11.84 1.61
N THR A 129 0.46 -12.46 2.61
CA THR A 129 1.78 -13.10 2.48
C THR A 129 1.72 -14.26 1.50
N LYS A 130 0.68 -15.10 1.57
CA LYS A 130 0.48 -16.20 0.61
C LYS A 130 0.24 -15.69 -0.81
N ALA A 131 -0.51 -14.60 -0.97
CA ALA A 131 -0.74 -13.99 -2.28
C ALA A 131 0.56 -13.43 -2.88
N GLN A 132 1.46 -12.89 -2.06
CA GLN A 132 2.76 -12.36 -2.48
C GLN A 132 3.83 -13.46 -2.70
N SER A 133 3.74 -14.58 -1.98
CA SER A 133 4.78 -15.61 -1.92
C SER A 133 5.21 -16.16 -3.30
N PRO A 134 4.31 -16.48 -4.25
CA PRO A 134 4.71 -16.93 -5.59
C PRO A 134 5.58 -15.92 -6.33
N TRP A 135 5.33 -14.63 -6.09
CA TRP A 135 6.03 -13.54 -6.76
C TRP A 135 7.46 -13.41 -6.24
N TYR A 136 7.62 -13.40 -4.92
CA TYR A 136 8.95 -13.43 -4.28
C TYR A 136 9.71 -14.70 -4.67
N SER A 137 9.04 -15.85 -4.71
CA SER A 137 9.67 -17.12 -5.10
C SER A 137 10.23 -17.08 -6.53
N ALA A 138 9.53 -16.43 -7.46
CA ALA A 138 10.04 -16.30 -8.84
C ALA A 138 11.23 -15.34 -8.92
N LEU A 139 11.24 -14.26 -8.13
CA LEU A 139 12.38 -13.34 -8.03
C LEU A 139 13.61 -14.03 -7.41
N GLU A 140 13.42 -14.79 -6.34
CA GLU A 140 14.47 -15.59 -5.71
C GLU A 140 15.00 -16.65 -6.67
N TRP A 141 14.12 -17.34 -7.40
CA TRP A 141 14.49 -18.32 -8.42
C TRP A 141 15.31 -17.71 -9.57
N GLN A 142 15.07 -16.45 -9.91
CA GLN A 142 15.81 -15.76 -10.97
C GLN A 142 17.26 -15.44 -10.57
N SER A 143 17.52 -15.13 -9.29
CA SER A 143 18.84 -14.67 -8.83
C SER A 143 19.98 -15.67 -9.14
N PRO A 144 19.82 -16.99 -8.90
CA PRO A 144 20.80 -18.00 -9.32
C PRO A 144 20.99 -18.13 -10.83
N LEU A 145 19.92 -17.97 -11.63
CA LEU A 145 19.98 -18.13 -13.09
C LEU A 145 20.81 -17.04 -13.76
N ALA A 146 20.80 -15.83 -13.20
CA ALA A 146 21.64 -14.73 -13.65
C ALA A 146 23.14 -15.01 -13.46
N MET A 147 23.50 -15.94 -12.57
CA MET A 147 24.88 -16.33 -12.27
C MET A 147 25.34 -17.57 -13.05
N ASP A 148 24.41 -18.32 -13.68
CA ASP A 148 24.73 -19.48 -14.52
C ASP A 148 25.18 -19.01 -15.91
N PRO A 149 26.41 -19.31 -16.37
CA PRO A 149 26.92 -18.85 -17.66
C PRO A 149 26.16 -19.39 -18.88
N VAL A 150 25.44 -20.50 -18.75
CA VAL A 150 24.62 -21.11 -19.82
C VAL A 150 23.24 -20.46 -19.87
N LEU A 151 22.65 -20.16 -18.71
CA LEU A 151 21.28 -19.65 -18.60
C LEU A 151 21.21 -18.12 -18.48
N LYS A 152 22.35 -17.43 -18.32
CA LYS A 152 22.43 -15.99 -18.13
C LYS A 152 21.64 -15.18 -19.16
N TYR A 153 21.72 -15.56 -20.43
CA TYR A 153 20.99 -14.84 -21.50
C TYR A 153 19.47 -14.99 -21.34
N GLN A 154 18.99 -16.21 -21.07
CA GLN A 154 17.57 -16.47 -20.81
C GLN A 154 17.10 -15.77 -19.53
N ALA A 155 17.93 -15.74 -18.49
CA ALA A 155 17.64 -15.03 -17.25
C ALA A 155 17.49 -13.51 -17.48
N GLN A 156 18.31 -12.93 -18.36
CA GLN A 156 18.23 -11.54 -18.78
C GLN A 156 16.97 -11.25 -19.60
N GLU A 157 16.60 -12.12 -20.55
CA GLU A 157 15.35 -11.98 -21.30
C GLU A 157 14.12 -12.07 -20.39
N ILE A 158 14.11 -13.03 -19.46
CA ILE A 158 13.04 -13.15 -18.44
C ILE A 158 13.00 -11.89 -17.58
N GLN A 159 14.16 -11.34 -17.18
CA GLN A 159 14.22 -10.10 -16.40
C GLN A 159 13.60 -8.94 -17.16
N LEU A 160 13.92 -8.81 -18.44
CA LEU A 160 13.43 -7.74 -19.28
C LEU A 160 11.92 -7.86 -19.48
N LEU A 161 11.40 -9.08 -19.68
CA LEU A 161 9.96 -9.34 -19.71
C LEU A 161 9.28 -9.00 -18.39
N LEU A 162 9.84 -9.42 -17.25
CA LEU A 162 9.31 -9.11 -15.92
C LEU A 162 9.33 -7.59 -15.65
N GLN A 163 10.31 -6.85 -16.17
CA GLN A 163 10.34 -5.39 -16.10
C GLN A 163 9.24 -4.71 -16.92
N THR A 164 8.80 -5.32 -18.03
CA THR A 164 7.67 -4.80 -18.83
C THR A 164 6.29 -5.09 -18.23
N THR A 165 6.23 -5.97 -17.23
CA THR A 165 5.00 -6.27 -16.50
C THR A 165 4.93 -5.49 -15.19
N PRO A 166 3.72 -5.24 -14.63
CA PRO A 166 3.56 -4.63 -13.30
C PRO A 166 4.20 -5.44 -12.16
N TRP A 167 4.76 -6.62 -12.47
CA TRP A 167 5.63 -7.41 -11.59
C TRP A 167 6.76 -6.58 -10.96
N CYS A 168 7.29 -5.61 -11.71
CA CYS A 168 8.35 -4.74 -11.22
C CYS A 168 7.88 -3.89 -10.02
N ALA A 169 6.62 -3.45 -10.00
CA ALA A 169 6.03 -2.69 -8.89
C ALA A 169 6.11 -3.42 -7.56
N LEU A 170 6.05 -4.75 -7.60
CA LEU A 170 5.90 -5.60 -6.42
C LEU A 170 7.14 -5.65 -5.54
N THR A 171 8.33 -5.41 -6.11
CA THR A 171 9.58 -5.36 -5.33
C THR A 171 9.62 -4.16 -4.39
N GLU A 172 8.79 -3.16 -4.65
CA GLU A 172 8.72 -1.91 -3.88
C GLU A 172 7.43 -1.81 -3.07
N LEU A 173 6.48 -2.72 -3.28
CA LEU A 173 5.30 -2.80 -2.45
C LEU A 173 5.70 -3.25 -1.03
N PRO A 174 5.18 -2.59 0.01
CA PRO A 174 5.41 -3.00 1.38
C PRO A 174 5.07 -4.48 1.59
N TYR A 175 5.84 -5.14 2.46
CA TYR A 175 5.45 -6.46 2.96
C TYR A 175 4.03 -6.41 3.53
N GLY A 176 3.22 -7.42 3.21
CA GLY A 176 1.81 -7.48 3.61
C GLY A 176 0.88 -6.51 2.87
N THR A 177 1.30 -5.99 1.70
CA THR A 177 0.41 -5.23 0.82
C THR A 177 -0.88 -6.02 0.54
N PRO A 178 -2.06 -5.39 0.67
CA PRO A 178 -3.34 -6.06 0.45
C PRO A 178 -3.43 -6.80 -0.89
N PHE A 179 -3.93 -8.03 -0.86
CA PHE A 179 -4.00 -8.90 -2.05
C PHE A 179 -4.82 -8.30 -3.21
N HIS A 180 -5.83 -7.48 -2.92
CA HIS A 180 -6.65 -6.84 -3.97
C HIS A 180 -5.82 -5.82 -4.79
N ILE A 181 -4.81 -5.18 -4.20
CA ILE A 181 -3.88 -4.29 -4.92
C ILE A 181 -3.06 -5.12 -5.92
N LEU A 182 -2.59 -6.30 -5.50
CA LEU A 182 -1.90 -7.24 -6.38
C LEU A 182 -2.81 -7.74 -7.50
N ALA A 183 -4.08 -8.01 -7.18
CA ALA A 183 -5.07 -8.42 -8.17
C ALA A 183 -5.36 -7.30 -9.18
N LYS A 184 -5.41 -6.03 -8.75
CA LYS A 184 -5.55 -4.87 -9.64
C LYS A 184 -4.39 -4.74 -10.64
N LEU A 185 -3.15 -5.03 -10.20
CA LEU A 185 -1.99 -5.06 -11.10
C LEU A 185 -2.10 -6.15 -12.18
N LEU A 186 -2.88 -7.20 -11.94
CA LEU A 186 -3.12 -8.30 -12.88
C LEU A 186 -4.41 -8.17 -13.68
N SER A 187 -5.22 -7.15 -13.39
CA SER A 187 -6.52 -6.96 -14.02
C SER A 187 -6.49 -5.80 -15.02
N THR A 188 -7.62 -5.59 -15.69
CA THR A 188 -7.86 -4.40 -16.51
C THR A 188 -8.45 -3.25 -15.70
N GLU A 189 -8.54 -3.38 -14.37
CA GLU A 189 -9.07 -2.33 -13.50
C GLU A 189 -8.05 -1.21 -13.29
N TRP A 190 -8.57 -0.03 -12.97
CA TRP A 190 -7.73 1.13 -12.69
C TRP A 190 -6.94 0.95 -11.37
N THR A 191 -5.66 1.34 -11.44
CA THR A 191 -4.77 1.42 -10.27
C THR A 191 -5.09 2.66 -9.45
N SER A 192 -4.89 2.62 -8.13
CA SER A 192 -5.04 3.82 -7.29
C SER A 192 -3.95 4.86 -7.59
N SER A 193 -4.22 6.12 -7.25
CA SER A 193 -3.19 7.19 -7.30
C SER A 193 -1.95 6.82 -6.51
N SER A 194 -2.11 6.25 -5.30
CA SER A 194 -1.00 5.78 -4.46
C SER A 194 -0.13 4.71 -5.12
N LEU A 195 -0.73 3.75 -5.82
CA LEU A 195 0.02 2.73 -6.56
C LEU A 195 0.70 3.32 -7.79
N THR A 196 0.04 4.29 -8.43
CA THR A 196 0.60 5.06 -9.54
C THR A 196 1.82 5.84 -9.08
N ASP A 197 1.77 6.54 -7.94
CA ASP A 197 2.93 7.27 -7.38
C ASP A 197 4.13 6.34 -7.12
N VAL A 198 3.91 5.13 -6.61
CA VAL A 198 4.99 4.13 -6.44
C VAL A 198 5.62 3.77 -7.79
N LEU A 199 4.79 3.52 -8.82
CA LEU A 199 5.27 3.24 -10.17
C LEU A 199 6.03 4.43 -10.78
N LEU A 200 5.56 5.67 -10.55
CA LEU A 200 6.21 6.89 -11.02
C LEU A 200 7.56 7.11 -10.33
N HIS A 201 7.64 6.84 -9.02
CA HIS A 201 8.89 6.94 -8.28
C HIS A 201 9.96 6.00 -8.85
N ARG A 202 9.58 4.76 -9.20
CA ARG A 202 10.50 3.82 -9.87
C ARG A 202 10.94 4.31 -11.24
N LEU A 203 10.00 4.80 -12.06
CA LEU A 203 10.32 5.32 -13.38
C LEU A 203 11.29 6.51 -13.26
N HIS A 204 11.04 7.41 -12.31
CA HIS A 204 11.93 8.52 -12.01
C HIS A 204 13.32 8.04 -11.56
N HIS A 205 13.39 7.08 -10.63
CA HIS A 205 14.66 6.49 -10.21
C HIS A 205 15.42 5.88 -11.39
N HIS A 206 14.73 5.13 -12.26
CA HIS A 206 15.34 4.54 -13.45
C HIS A 206 15.92 5.62 -14.37
N ILE A 207 15.16 6.68 -14.65
CA ILE A 207 15.62 7.83 -15.43
C ILE A 207 16.87 8.45 -14.80
N LEU A 208 16.91 8.61 -13.48
CA LEU A 208 18.07 9.20 -12.80
C LEU A 208 19.31 8.29 -12.83
N THR A 209 19.12 6.97 -12.79
CA THR A 209 20.23 6.00 -12.79
C THR A 209 20.81 5.74 -14.17
N ASP A 210 20.03 5.92 -15.24
CA ASP A 210 20.48 5.78 -16.62
C ASP A 210 20.94 7.14 -17.16
N VAL A 211 22.23 7.26 -17.47
CA VAL A 211 22.85 8.51 -17.94
C VAL A 211 22.16 9.04 -19.20
N HIS A 212 21.80 8.16 -20.14
CA HIS A 212 21.15 8.57 -21.38
C HIS A 212 19.72 9.05 -21.16
N LEU A 213 18.97 8.39 -20.27
CA LEU A 213 17.62 8.82 -19.94
C LEU A 213 17.63 10.11 -19.12
N CYS A 214 18.55 10.24 -18.17
CA CYS A 214 18.69 11.44 -17.33
C CYS A 214 19.02 12.70 -18.14
N GLU A 215 19.80 12.55 -19.22
CA GLU A 215 20.10 13.64 -20.14
C GLU A 215 18.88 14.05 -20.98
N GLN A 216 17.99 13.12 -21.32
CA GLN A 216 16.87 13.34 -22.23
C GLN A 216 15.55 13.70 -21.53
N PHE A 217 15.33 13.17 -20.33
CA PHE A 217 14.05 13.20 -19.65
C PHE A 217 14.13 13.84 -18.27
N VAL A 218 13.07 14.56 -17.92
CA VAL A 218 12.77 15.01 -16.56
C VAL A 218 11.36 14.55 -16.22
N MET A 219 11.14 14.15 -14.97
CA MET A 219 9.86 13.60 -14.53
C MET A 219 9.53 14.10 -13.12
N SER A 220 8.23 14.22 -12.82
CA SER A 220 7.77 14.45 -11.45
C SER A 220 7.44 13.12 -10.77
N GLU A 221 7.83 12.98 -9.50
CA GLU A 221 7.57 11.79 -8.69
C GLU A 221 6.11 11.67 -8.23
N GLN A 222 5.29 12.70 -8.41
CA GLN A 222 3.94 12.77 -7.85
C GLN A 222 2.90 13.12 -8.91
N VAL A 223 1.81 12.33 -8.94
CA VAL A 223 0.64 12.60 -9.80
C VAL A 223 0.05 14.00 -9.54
N GLU A 224 -0.01 14.43 -8.27
CA GLU A 224 -0.53 15.75 -7.87
C GLU A 224 0.20 16.92 -8.53
N PHE A 225 1.46 16.73 -8.96
CA PHE A 225 2.23 17.78 -9.59
C PHE A 225 1.59 18.25 -10.90
N ALA A 226 0.97 17.34 -11.65
CA ALA A 226 0.26 17.65 -12.87
C ALA A 226 -0.99 18.52 -12.59
N VAL A 227 -1.69 18.22 -11.49
CA VAL A 227 -2.82 19.03 -10.99
C VAL A 227 -2.34 20.44 -10.62
N LYS A 228 -1.17 20.58 -9.97
CA LYS A 228 -0.57 21.90 -9.65
C LYS A 228 -0.26 22.70 -10.91
N ILE A 229 0.27 22.07 -11.97
CA ILE A 229 0.50 22.74 -13.26
C ILE A 229 -0.82 23.24 -13.85
N LEU A 230 -1.86 22.41 -13.84
CA LEU A 230 -3.19 22.80 -14.36
C LEU A 230 -3.81 23.94 -13.55
N GLN A 231 -3.72 23.91 -12.22
CA GLN A 231 -4.20 24.99 -11.35
C GLN A 231 -3.49 26.32 -11.65
N VAL A 232 -2.17 26.28 -11.88
CA VAL A 232 -1.39 27.47 -12.24
C VAL A 232 -1.80 28.01 -13.61
N SER A 233 -2.12 27.14 -14.57
CA SER A 233 -2.58 27.56 -15.90
C SER A 233 -3.91 28.33 -15.89
N GLN A 234 -4.70 28.17 -14.82
CA GLN A 234 -5.97 28.87 -14.63
C GLN A 234 -5.81 30.26 -14.00
N ILE A 235 -4.61 30.60 -13.49
CA ILE A 235 -4.34 31.94 -12.94
C ILE A 235 -4.29 32.96 -14.10
N SER A 236 -4.96 34.10 -13.92
CA SER A 236 -4.95 35.17 -14.91
C SER A 236 -3.52 35.68 -15.17
N LYS A 237 -3.13 35.81 -16.44
CA LYS A 237 -1.77 36.25 -16.89
C LYS A 237 -1.12 37.38 -16.07
N PRO A 238 -1.81 38.49 -15.72
CA PRO A 238 -1.17 39.56 -14.93
C PRO A 238 -0.80 39.15 -13.50
N GLN A 239 -1.58 38.26 -12.87
CA GLN A 239 -1.28 37.73 -11.52
C GLN A 239 -0.30 36.56 -11.58
N LEU A 240 -0.27 35.83 -12.70
CA LEU A 240 0.60 34.68 -12.89
C LEU A 240 2.08 35.06 -12.78
N THR A 241 2.52 36.17 -13.39
CA THR A 241 3.94 36.55 -13.38
C THR A 241 4.47 36.84 -11.97
N GLU A 242 3.70 37.56 -11.17
CA GLU A 242 4.07 37.90 -9.79
C GLU A 242 4.02 36.66 -8.89
N THR A 243 2.94 35.88 -8.99
CA THR A 243 2.76 34.64 -8.20
C THR A 243 3.81 33.59 -8.56
N TYR A 244 4.12 33.44 -9.84
CA TYR A 244 5.11 32.49 -10.35
C TYR A 244 6.51 32.80 -9.86
N GLN A 245 6.88 34.07 -9.66
CA GLN A 245 8.21 34.42 -9.16
C GLN A 245 8.31 34.33 -7.62
N THR A 246 7.24 34.66 -6.91
CA THR A 246 7.29 34.88 -5.47
C THR A 246 6.77 33.70 -4.64
N SER A 247 5.87 32.88 -5.18
CA SER A 247 5.22 31.85 -4.38
C SER A 247 6.16 30.67 -4.10
N PRO A 248 6.31 30.23 -2.84
CA PRO A 248 7.05 29.02 -2.50
C PRO A 248 6.38 27.76 -3.03
N SER A 249 5.05 27.73 -3.16
CA SER A 249 4.32 26.57 -3.69
C SER A 249 4.63 26.26 -5.16
N LEU A 250 5.20 27.23 -5.89
CA LEU A 250 5.55 27.12 -7.31
C LEU A 250 7.04 26.88 -7.54
N GLN A 251 7.84 26.72 -6.48
CA GLN A 251 9.28 26.49 -6.59
C GLN A 251 9.61 25.23 -7.39
N GLY A 252 8.86 24.14 -7.17
CA GLY A 252 9.04 22.89 -7.92
C GLY A 252 8.76 23.06 -9.41
N ILE A 253 7.73 23.85 -9.77
CA ILE A 253 7.39 24.14 -11.17
C ILE A 253 8.47 25.02 -11.82
N ARG A 254 9.03 25.99 -11.08
CA ARG A 254 10.16 26.81 -11.56
C ARG A 254 11.40 25.96 -11.87
N ALA A 255 11.81 25.12 -10.93
CA ALA A 255 12.96 24.24 -11.10
C ALA A 255 12.79 23.29 -12.29
N LEU A 256 11.57 22.76 -12.47
CA LEU A 256 11.22 21.94 -13.62
C LEU A 256 11.31 22.73 -14.94
N GLY A 257 10.79 23.95 -14.96
CA GLY A 257 10.90 24.85 -16.11
C GLY A 257 12.35 25.09 -16.53
N GLU A 258 13.26 25.33 -15.58
CA GLU A 258 14.69 25.46 -15.89
C GLU A 258 15.25 24.20 -16.57
N GLN A 259 14.90 23.00 -16.09
CA GLN A 259 15.36 21.76 -16.72
C GLN A 259 14.79 21.55 -18.13
N ILE A 260 13.53 21.91 -18.37
CA ILE A 260 12.91 21.74 -19.70
C ILE A 260 13.45 22.78 -20.68
N PHE A 261 13.45 24.06 -20.30
CA PHE A 261 13.72 25.16 -21.23
C PHE A 261 15.21 25.47 -21.39
N ILE A 262 16.03 25.26 -20.36
CA ILE A 262 17.47 25.57 -20.42
C ILE A 262 18.27 24.32 -20.80
N GLN A 263 17.89 23.16 -20.28
CA GLN A 263 18.59 21.90 -20.53
C GLN A 263 17.96 21.08 -21.67
N GLU A 264 16.92 21.61 -22.33
CA GLU A 264 16.23 21.00 -23.48
C GLU A 264 15.70 19.58 -23.21
N LYS A 265 15.31 19.29 -21.97
CA LYS A 265 14.80 17.96 -21.57
C LYS A 265 13.32 17.80 -21.90
N THR A 266 12.93 16.58 -22.25
CA THR A 266 11.51 16.20 -22.38
C THR A 266 10.90 15.97 -21.01
N PHE A 267 9.75 16.60 -20.74
CA PHE A 267 9.02 16.37 -19.50
C PHE A 267 8.03 15.21 -19.65
N LEU A 268 8.18 14.22 -18.78
CA LEU A 268 7.25 13.12 -18.61
C LEU A 268 6.35 13.39 -17.40
N VAL A 269 5.04 13.37 -17.63
CA VAL A 269 4.04 13.55 -16.60
C VAL A 269 2.91 12.56 -16.79
N VAL A 270 2.46 11.98 -15.69
CA VAL A 270 1.27 11.14 -15.63
C VAL A 270 0.17 11.91 -14.91
N LEU A 271 -1.01 11.92 -15.54
CA LEU A 271 -2.20 12.60 -15.07
C LEU A 271 -3.21 11.55 -14.61
N TYR A 272 -3.60 11.63 -13.34
CA TYR A 272 -4.72 10.87 -12.80
C TYR A 272 -5.95 11.78 -12.80
N LEU A 273 -6.79 11.62 -13.82
CA LEU A 273 -7.92 12.51 -14.10
C LEU A 273 -9.13 12.23 -13.20
N GLU A 274 -9.09 11.20 -12.35
CA GLU A 274 -10.15 10.98 -11.35
C GLU A 274 -10.30 12.20 -10.44
N GLU A 275 -9.17 12.81 -10.05
CA GLU A 275 -9.14 14.01 -9.21
C GLU A 275 -9.62 15.27 -9.94
N LEU A 276 -9.60 15.28 -11.28
CA LEU A 276 -9.95 16.44 -12.11
C LEU A 276 -11.37 16.38 -12.68
N CYS A 277 -11.86 15.18 -12.98
CA CYS A 277 -13.11 14.96 -13.71
C CYS A 277 -14.07 13.99 -13.02
N GLY A 278 -13.69 13.41 -11.87
CA GLY A 278 -14.54 12.47 -11.12
C GLY A 278 -14.73 11.12 -11.82
N MET A 279 -13.94 10.81 -12.85
CA MET A 279 -13.94 9.52 -13.55
C MET A 279 -12.51 8.96 -13.60
N PRO A 280 -12.32 7.66 -13.30
CA PRO A 280 -11.00 7.05 -13.28
C PRO A 280 -10.43 7.00 -14.71
N HIS A 281 -9.46 7.87 -14.97
CA HIS A 281 -8.70 7.88 -16.21
C HIS A 281 -7.24 8.23 -15.89
N VAL A 282 -6.32 7.43 -16.42
CA VAL A 282 -4.89 7.76 -16.44
C VAL A 282 -4.55 8.20 -17.85
N GLY A 283 -3.99 9.40 -17.98
CA GLY A 283 -3.44 9.91 -19.24
C GLY A 283 -1.96 10.17 -19.10
N ASP A 284 -1.17 9.78 -20.09
CA ASP A 284 0.21 10.18 -20.24
C ASP A 284 0.31 11.31 -21.26
N PHE A 285 1.10 12.33 -20.93
CA PHE A 285 1.36 13.43 -21.85
C PHE A 285 2.85 13.65 -21.97
N LYS A 286 3.35 13.58 -23.20
CA LYS A 286 4.73 13.93 -23.54
C LYS A 286 4.76 15.37 -24.01
N LEU A 287 5.37 16.26 -23.23
CA LEU A 287 5.64 17.62 -23.69
C LEU A 287 7.00 17.62 -24.41
N THR A 288 6.97 17.68 -25.74
CA THR A 288 8.16 17.90 -26.58
C THR A 288 8.06 19.31 -27.15
N LEU A 289 9.06 20.15 -26.91
CA LEU A 289 9.12 21.52 -27.42
C LEU A 289 10.24 21.64 -28.46
#